data_AF-A0A7J8LSH6-F1
#
_entry.id   AF-A0A7J8LSH6-F1
#
_cell.length_a   1.000
_cell.length_b   1.000
_cell.length_c   1.000
_cell.angle_alpha   90.00
_cell.angle_beta   90.00
_cell.angle_gamma   90.00
#
_symmetry.space_group_name_H-M   'P 1'
#
loop_
_entity.id
_entity.type
_entity.pdbx_description
1 polymer ?
#
loop_
_entity_poly.entity_id
_entity_poly.type
_entity_poly.pdbx_seq_one_letter_code
_entity_poly.pdbx_strand_id
1 'polypeptide(L)' 'MVETGAVKVALEVFLAMNWKINNSLFIELGSLVVFSWFVNKVMRPWSLQAIFAGIHRDMLKARNVVFSVADEEDNELASS' A
#
# COMPACT_ATOMS: atom_id res chain seq x y z
N MET A 1 3.02 7.50 8.95
CA MET A 1 2.18 6.55 9.73
C MET A 1 0.82 6.35 9.07
N VAL A 2 0.07 7.44 8.81
CA VAL A 2 -1.26 7.41 8.20
C VAL A 2 -1.28 6.67 6.87
N GLU A 3 -0.35 6.98 5.96
CA GLU A 3 -0.32 6.41 4.62
C GLU A 3 -0.02 4.90 4.61
N THR A 4 0.97 4.41 5.37
CA THR A 4 1.23 2.95 5.51
C THR A 4 0.03 2.21 6.12
N GLY A 5 -0.70 2.85 7.03
CA GLY A 5 -1.96 2.32 7.55
C GLY A 5 -3.05 2.25 6.48
N ALA A 6 -3.17 3.29 5.65
CA ALA A 6 -4.11 3.32 4.53
C ALA A 6 -3.84 2.19 3.51
N VAL A 7 -2.56 1.91 3.20
CA VAL A 7 -2.19 0.76 2.37
C VAL A 7 -2.71 -0.56 2.95
N LYS A 8 -2.58 -0.75 4.27
CA LYS A 8 -3.07 -1.96 4.94
C LYS A 8 -4.60 -2.07 4.82
N VAL A 9 -5.32 -0.98 5.04
CA VAL A 9 -6.78 -0.94 4.91
C VAL A 9 -7.21 -1.21 3.46
N ALA A 10 -6.55 -0.61 2.47
CA ALA A 10 -6.84 -0.82 1.05
C ALA A 10 -6.69 -2.30 0.66
N LEU A 11 -5.63 -2.96 1.15
CA LEU A 11 -5.42 -4.40 0.95
C LEU A 11 -6.51 -5.25 1.63
N GLU A 12 -6.87 -4.94 2.88
CA GLU A 12 -7.92 -5.66 3.60
C GLU A 12 -9.28 -5.53 2.89
N VAL A 13 -9.62 -4.33 2.42
CA VAL A 13 -10.84 -4.05 1.65
C VAL A 13 -10.81 -4.79 0.31
N PHE A 14 -9.71 -4.72 -0.43
CA PHE A 14 -9.56 -5.43 -1.71
C PHE A 14 -9.76 -6.94 -1.56
N LEU A 15 -9.19 -7.53 -0.51
CA LEU A 15 -9.37 -8.94 -0.19
C LEU A 15 -10.81 -9.26 0.25
N ALA A 16 -11.42 -8.40 1.07
CA ALA A 16 -12.79 -8.59 1.56
C ALA A 16 -13.83 -8.51 0.45
N MET A 17 -13.61 -7.69 -0.58
CA MET A 17 -14.47 -7.60 -1.75
C MET A 17 -14.48 -8.88 -2.59
N ASN A 18 -13.61 -9.86 -2.31
CA ASN A 18 -13.44 -11.09 -3.09
C ASN A 18 -13.31 -10.79 -4.61
N TRP A 19 -12.64 -9.68 -4.92
CA TRP A 19 -12.53 -9.20 -6.29
C TRP A 19 -11.84 -10.29 -7.11
N LYS A 20 -12.46 -10.69 -8.25
CA LYS A 20 -11.99 -11.81 -9.06
C LYS A 20 -10.48 -11.72 -9.32
N ILE A 21 -9.84 -12.86 -9.16
CA ILE A 21 -8.40 -13.24 -9.15
C ILE A 21 -7.54 -12.62 -10.29
N ASN A 22 -8.14 -11.94 -11.27
CA ASN A 22 -7.46 -11.36 -12.42
C ASN A 22 -7.30 -9.83 -12.37
N ASN A 23 -7.75 -9.17 -11.31
CA ASN A 23 -7.59 -7.73 -11.17
C ASN A 23 -6.39 -7.40 -10.28
N SER A 24 -5.63 -6.41 -10.71
CA SER A 24 -4.45 -5.92 -9.99
C SER A 24 -4.87 -4.77 -9.10
N LEU A 25 -4.36 -4.72 -7.86
CA LEU A 25 -4.54 -3.57 -6.99
C LEU A 25 -3.43 -2.56 -7.27
N PHE A 26 -3.79 -1.37 -7.76
CA PHE A 26 -2.89 -0.24 -7.91
C PHE A 26 -3.00 0.65 -6.67
N ILE A 27 -1.88 0.92 -6.03
CA ILE A 27 -1.79 1.77 -4.83
C ILE A 27 -0.85 2.93 -5.14
N GLU A 28 -1.44 4.11 -5.26
CA GLU A 28 -0.71 5.36 -5.41
C GLU A 28 -0.36 5.94 -4.03
N LEU A 29 0.90 6.28 -3.87
CA LEU A 29 1.44 6.86 -2.64
C LEU A 29 1.80 8.32 -2.90
N GLY A 30 1.32 9.23 -2.07
CA GLY A 30 1.70 10.64 -2.11
C GLY A 30 3.07 10.91 -1.50
N SER A 31 3.63 9.96 -0.74
CA SER A 31 4.98 10.11 -0.16
C SER A 31 6.01 9.22 -0.84
N LEU A 32 7.04 9.86 -1.43
CA LEU A 32 8.23 9.17 -1.93
C LEU A 32 8.96 8.41 -0.80
N VAL A 33 8.93 8.94 0.43
CA VAL A 33 9.53 8.27 1.59
C VAL A 33 8.80 6.97 1.89
N VAL A 34 7.46 6.99 1.92
CA VAL A 34 6.67 5.78 2.15
C VAL A 34 6.82 4.79 0.99
N PHE A 35 6.84 5.28 -0.25
CA PHE A 35 7.16 4.46 -1.42
C PHE A 35 8.51 3.75 -1.29
N SER A 36 9.55 4.48 -0.85
CA SER A 36 10.89 3.91 -0.61
C SER A 36 10.88 2.74 0.38
N TRP A 37 10.01 2.77 1.38
CA TRP A 37 9.85 1.68 2.34
C TRP A 37 9.23 0.42 1.72
N PHE A 38 8.34 0.58 0.74
CA PHE A 38 7.73 -0.54 0.03
C PHE A 38 8.71 -1.21 -0.93
N VAL A 39 9.51 -0.43 -1.67
CA VAL A 39 10.50 -0.95 -2.61
C VAL A 39 11.79 -1.44 -1.94
N ASN A 40 12.19 -0.84 -0.80
CA ASN A 40 13.41 -1.19 -0.09
C ASN A 40 13.14 -1.51 1.39
N LYS A 41 13.27 -2.79 1.77
CA LYS A 41 13.04 -3.27 3.13
C LYS A 41 13.98 -2.65 4.17
N VAL A 42 15.20 -2.25 3.78
CA VAL A 42 16.20 -1.68 4.69
C VAL A 42 15.79 -0.30 5.19
N MET A 43 15.00 0.44 4.40
CA MET A 43 14.54 1.78 4.76
C MET A 43 13.35 1.78 5.71
N ARG A 44 12.79 0.61 6.04
CA ARG A 44 11.59 0.50 6.87
C ARG A 44 11.89 0.87 8.32
N PRO A 45 11.09 1.77 8.92
CA PRO A 45 11.15 2.02 10.35
C PRO A 45 10.86 0.73 11.14
N TRP A 46 11.69 0.42 12.13
CA TRP A 46 11.50 -0.75 12.99
C TRP A 46 10.13 -0.74 13.70
N SER A 47 9.66 0.43 14.11
CA SER A 47 8.35 0.62 14.75
C SER A 47 7.15 0.17 13.89
N LEU A 48 7.32 0.07 12.57
CA LEU A 48 6.27 -0.34 11.63
C LEU A 48 6.39 -1.81 11.20
N GLN A 49 7.30 -2.58 11.81
CA GLN A 49 7.56 -3.96 11.39
C GLN A 49 6.30 -4.84 11.40
N ALA A 50 5.47 -4.74 12.44
CA ALA A 50 4.21 -5.50 12.53
C ALA A 50 3.21 -5.13 11.42
N ILE A 51 3.13 -3.84 11.06
CA ILE A 51 2.26 -3.36 9.98
C ILE A 51 2.75 -3.90 8.63
N PHE A 52 4.07 -3.82 8.36
CA PHE A 52 4.65 -4.36 7.13
C PHE A 52 4.52 -5.88 7.03
N ALA A 53 4.59 -6.61 8.14
CA ALA A 53 4.34 -8.05 8.16
C ALA A 53 2.89 -8.37 7.75
N GLY A 54 1.92 -7.60 8.26
CA GLY A 54 0.51 -7.70 7.86
C GLY A 54 0.32 -7.41 6.37
N ILE A 55 0.84 -6.28 5.89
CA ILE A 55 0.75 -5.89 4.48
C ILE A 55 1.37 -6.97 3.58
N HIS A 56 2.54 -7.49 3.92
CA HIS A 56 3.19 -8.52 3.10
C HIS A 56 2.35 -9.79 2.99
N ARG A 57 1.76 -10.24 4.11
CA ARG A 57 0.85 -11.39 4.13
C ARG A 57 -0.37 -11.15 3.22
N ASP A 58 -0.92 -9.95 3.24
CA ASP A 58 -2.14 -9.63 2.50
C ASP A 58 -1.85 -9.40 1.00
N MET A 59 -0.67 -8.86 0.64
CA MET A 59 -0.18 -8.82 -0.74
C MET A 59 -0.02 -10.22 -1.35
N LEU A 60 0.48 -11.20 -0.59
CA LEU A 60 0.60 -12.59 -1.07
C LEU A 60 -0.77 -13.20 -1.43
N LYS A 61 -1.84 -12.79 -0.74
CA LYS A 61 -3.21 -13.21 -1.06
C LYS A 61 -3.76 -12.47 -2.29
N ALA A 62 -3.46 -11.18 -2.42
CA ALA A 62 -3.93 -10.32 -3.51
C ALA A 62 -3.30 -10.66 -4.87
N ARG A 63 -2.19 -11.42 -4.91
CA ARG A 63 -1.43 -11.88 -6.08
C ARG A 63 -0.76 -10.79 -6.92
N ASN A 64 -1.46 -9.72 -7.29
CA ASN A 64 -0.87 -8.61 -8.05
C ASN A 64 -1.18 -7.26 -7.40
N VAL A 65 -0.16 -6.66 -6.81
CA VAL A 65 -0.22 -5.34 -6.17
C VAL A 65 0.90 -4.49 -6.76
N VAL A 66 0.54 -3.34 -7.32
CA VAL A 66 1.45 -2.39 -7.97
C VAL A 66 1.47 -1.11 -7.14
N PHE A 67 2.66 -0.63 -6.82
CA PHE A 67 2.86 0.65 -6.15
C PHE A 67 3.37 1.69 -7.15
N SER A 68 2.82 2.88 -7.10
CA SER A 68 3.27 4.07 -7.82
C SER A 68 3.32 5.28 -6.87
N VAL A 69 4.00 6.33 -7.29
CA VAL A 69 3.97 7.63 -6.61
C VAL A 69 2.96 8.50 -7.34
N ALA A 70 2.06 9.14 -6.61
CA ALA A 70 1.12 10.09 -7.19
C ALA A 70 1.88 11.33 -7.70
N ASP A 71 1.56 11.79 -8.91
CA ASP A 71 2.01 13.11 -9.36
C ASP A 71 1.29 14.19 -8.53
N GLU A 72 2.03 15.25 -8.19
CA GLU A 72 1.59 16.31 -7.27
C GLU A 72 0.28 17.01 -7.70
N GLU A 73 -0.14 16.86 -8.97
CA GLU A 73 -1.37 17.44 -9.53
C GLU A 73 -2.66 16.63 -9.27
N ASP A 74 -2.61 15.34 -8.87
CA ASP A 74 -3.81 14.47 -8.76
C ASP A 74 -4.22 14.11 -7.31
N ASN A 75 -3.51 14.63 -6.29
CA ASN A 75 -3.68 14.22 -4.89
C ASN A 75 -4.78 15.00 -4.11
N GLU A 76 -5.66 15.75 -4.79
CA GLU A 76 -6.74 16.50 -4.13
C GLU A 76 -7.82 15.59 -3.52
N LEU A 77 -8.01 14.37 -4.03
CA LEU A 77 -9.10 13.48 -3.61
C LEU A 77 -8.80 12.66 -2.33
N ALA A 78 -7.54 12.57 -1.89
CA ALA A 78 -7.15 11.80 -0.70
C ALA A 78 -6.88 12.68 0.54
N SER A 79 -7.08 14.00 0.42
CA SER A 79 -6.66 14.99 1.42
C SER A 79 -7.82 15.58 2.24
N SER A 80 -9.02 14.97 2.24
CA SER A 80 -10.18 15.39 3.06
C SER A 80 -10.59 14.38 4.12
#